data_AF-A0A9D8YYH0-F1
#
_entry.id   AF-A0A9D8YYH0-F1
#
_cell.length_a   1.000
_cell.length_b   1.000
_cell.length_c   1.000
_cell.angle_alpha   90.00
_cell.angle_beta   90.00
_cell.angle_gamma   90.00
#
_symmetry.space_group_name_H-M   'P 1'
#
loop_
_entity.id
_entity.type
_entity.pdbx_description
1 polymer ?
#
loop_
_entity_poly.entity_id
_entity_poly.type
_entity_poly.pdbx_seq_one_letter_code
_entity_poly.pdbx_strand_id
1 'polypeptide(L)' 'MKWTFENHEMDLKNLNPQVRKKALEIANRLMEEGDYTKGEAIKQAIKEAREWFLDIQG' A
#
# COMPACT_ATOMS: atom_id res chain seq x y z
N MET A 1 13.32 3.96 5.61
CA MET A 1 12.51 5.19 5.84
C MET A 1 11.05 4.76 5.99
N LYS A 2 10.29 5.23 6.99
CA LYS A 2 8.84 4.93 7.07
C LYS A 2 8.13 5.85 6.09
N TRP A 3 7.84 5.36 4.90
CA TRP A 3 7.07 6.13 3.93
C TRP A 3 5.62 6.27 4.44
N THR A 4 5.04 7.48 4.40
CA THR A 4 3.63 7.72 4.71
C THR A 4 2.93 8.13 3.42
N PHE A 5 1.77 7.55 3.12
CA PHE A 5 0.95 7.94 1.96
C PHE A 5 0.25 9.30 2.18
N GLU A 6 0.79 10.20 3.00
CA GLU A 6 0.21 11.53 3.25
C GLU A 6 0.05 12.37 1.96
N ASN A 7 0.76 12.02 0.88
CA ASN A 7 0.53 12.63 -0.45
C ASN A 7 -0.52 11.92 -1.32
N HIS A 8 -0.93 10.70 -0.95
CA HIS A 8 -1.96 9.89 -1.62
C HIS A 8 -3.18 9.70 -0.70
N GLU A 9 -3.42 10.64 0.21
CA GLU A 9 -4.54 10.54 1.15
C GLU A 9 -5.88 10.42 0.41
N MET A 10 -6.06 11.05 -0.75
CA MET A 10 -7.31 10.96 -1.50
C MET A 10 -7.63 9.53 -1.95
N ASP A 11 -6.63 8.77 -2.41
CA ASP A 11 -6.79 7.38 -2.85
C ASP A 11 -7.04 6.43 -1.65
N LEU A 12 -6.55 6.81 -0.46
CA LEU A 12 -6.65 6.00 0.76
C LEU A 12 -7.77 6.41 1.71
N LYS A 13 -8.35 7.60 1.56
CA LYS A 13 -9.37 8.15 2.46
C LYS A 13 -10.63 7.28 2.50
N ASN A 14 -10.90 6.59 1.39
CA ASN A 14 -12.01 5.65 1.25
C ASN A 14 -11.61 4.19 1.49
N LEU A 15 -10.34 3.90 1.79
CA LEU A 15 -9.89 2.54 2.08
C LEU A 15 -10.01 2.23 3.57
N ASN A 16 -10.27 0.95 3.86
CA ASN A 16 -10.27 0.46 5.23
C ASN A 16 -8.90 0.73 5.90
N PRO A 17 -8.85 1.17 7.17
CA PRO A 17 -7.61 1.37 7.91
C PRO A 17 -6.64 0.17 7.85
N GLN A 18 -7.16 -1.07 7.79
CA GLN A 18 -6.35 -2.28 7.65
C GLN A 18 -5.67 -2.37 6.28
N VAL A 19 -6.40 -2.07 5.19
CA VAL A 19 -5.85 -2.00 3.83
C VAL A 19 -4.74 -0.95 3.77
N ARG A 20 -4.98 0.24 4.34
CA ARG A 20 -3.98 1.31 4.37
C ARG A 20 -2.69 0.90 5.09
N LYS A 21 -2.81 0.26 6.25
CA LYS A 21 -1.64 -0.24 7.00
C LYS A 21 -0.90 -1.31 6.21
N LYS A 22 -1.63 -2.23 5.56
CA LYS A 22 -1.03 -3.29 4.76
C LYS A 22 -0.31 -2.74 3.52
N ALA A 23 -0.90 -1.76 2.84
CA ALA A 23 -0.28 -1.07 1.71
C ALA A 23 1.03 -0.37 2.12
N LEU A 24 1.11 0.16 3.35
CA LEU A 24 2.34 0.76 3.87
C LEU A 24 3.45 -0.29 4.04
N GLU A 25 3.12 -1.45 4.59
CA GLU A 25 4.07 -2.53 4.76
C GLU A 25 4.62 -3.03 3.41
N ILE A 26 3.73 -3.21 2.42
CA ILE A 26 4.10 -3.71 1.09
C ILE A 26 4.92 -2.64 0.35
N ALA A 27 4.50 -1.38 0.35
CA ALA A 27 5.22 -0.30 -0.34
C ALA A 27 6.65 -0.12 0.22
N ASN A 28 6.83 -0.22 1.55
CA ASN A 28 8.16 -0.13 2.14
C ASN A 28 9.04 -1.31 1.70
N ARG A 29 8.48 -2.53 1.61
CA ARG A 29 9.21 -3.71 1.13
C ARG A 29 9.63 -3.56 -0.34
N LEU A 30 8.71 -3.18 -1.22
CA LEU A 30 8.99 -2.99 -2.66
C LEU A 30 10.07 -1.91 -2.89
N MET A 31 10.09 -0.88 -2.07
CA MET A 31 11.11 0.17 -2.11
C MET A 31 12.45 -0.28 -1.51
N GLU A 32 12.45 -1.14 -0.49
CA GLU A 32 13.66 -1.76 0.05
C GLU A 32 14.30 -2.74 -0.93
N GLU A 33 13.49 -3.46 -1.69
CA GLU A 33 13.94 -4.32 -2.79
C GLU A 33 14.59 -3.51 -3.93
N GLY A 34 14.27 -2.22 -4.05
CA GLY A 34 14.93 -1.28 -4.97
C GLY A 34 14.50 -1.40 -6.43
N ASP A 35 13.61 -2.34 -6.75
CA ASP A 35 13.13 -2.61 -8.12
C ASP A 35 11.96 -1.73 -8.55
N TYR A 36 11.38 -0.95 -7.63
CA TYR A 36 10.16 -0.19 -7.91
C TYR A 36 10.37 1.32 -7.82
N THR A 37 9.86 2.03 -8.83
CA THR A 37 9.71 3.48 -8.73
C THR A 37 8.65 3.81 -7.67
N LYS A 38 8.80 4.96 -7.01
CA LYS A 38 7.88 5.41 -5.95
C LYS A 38 6.41 5.31 -6.37
N GLY A 39 6.07 5.71 -7.60
CA GLY A 39 4.69 5.65 -8.08
C GLY A 39 4.17 4.22 -8.31
N GLU A 40 5.03 3.31 -8.75
CA GLU A 40 4.68 1.92 -9.00
C GLU A 40 4.55 1.11 -7.72
N ALA A 41 5.50 1.28 -6.78
CA ALA A 41 5.45 0.65 -5.47
C ALA A 41 4.13 0.96 -4.73
N ILE A 42 3.67 2.21 -4.82
CA ILE A 42 2.41 2.67 -4.21
C ILE A 42 1.20 1.97 -4.81
N LYS A 43 1.10 1.96 -6.15
CA LYS A 43 -0.04 1.36 -6.86
C LYS A 43 -0.10 -0.14 -6.61
N GLN A 44 1.04 -0.80 -6.70
CA GLN A 44 1.17 -2.23 -6.46
C GLN A 44 0.79 -2.58 -5.02
N ALA A 45 1.33 -1.83 -4.04
CA ALA A 45 1.04 -2.05 -2.65
C ALA A 45 -0.44 -1.83 -2.29
N ILE A 46 -1.11 -0.83 -2.87
CA ILE A 46 -2.55 -0.62 -2.69
C ILE A 46 -3.34 -1.79 -3.27
N LYS A 47 -2.98 -2.28 -4.46
CA LYS A 47 -3.64 -3.41 -5.10
C LYS A 47 -3.52 -4.67 -4.25
N GLU A 48 -2.30 -5.05 -3.86
CA GLU A 48 -2.05 -6.23 -3.03
C GLU A 48 -2.71 -6.13 -1.66
N ALA A 49 -2.70 -4.94 -1.03
CA ALA A 49 -3.37 -4.73 0.25
C ALA A 49 -4.89 -4.89 0.16
N ARG A 50 -5.50 -4.49 -0.96
CA ARG A 50 -6.94 -4.69 -1.20
C ARG A 50 -7.26 -6.16 -1.44
N GLU A 51 -6.46 -6.86 -2.23
CA GLU A 51 -6.63 -8.30 -2.46
C GLU A 51 -6.47 -9.09 -1.16
N TRP A 52 -5.42 -8.82 -0.38
CA TRP A 52 -5.23 -9.40 0.95
C TRP A 52 -6.42 -9.16 1.86
N PHE A 53 -6.99 -7.95 1.85
CA PHE A 53 -8.15 -7.62 2.68
C PHE A 53 -9.43 -8.33 2.25
N LEU A 54 -9.60 -8.56 0.95
CA LEU A 54 -10.73 -9.34 0.42
C LEU A 54 -10.58 -10.83 0.76
N ASP A 55 -9.37 -11.37 0.67
CA ASP A 55 -9.06 -12.77 0.98
C ASP A 55 -9.31 -13.12 2.46
N ILE A 56 -8.90 -12.25 3.39
CA ILE A 56 -9.15 -12.46 4.83
C ILE A 56 -10.61 -12.27 5.28
N GLN A 57 -11.47 -11.71 4.41
CA GLN A 57 -12.90 -11.53 4.68
C GLN A 57 -13.76 -12.64 4.05
N GLY A 58 -13.17 -13.48 3.20
CA GLY A 58 -13.84 -14.57 2.45
C GLY A 58 -13.94 -15.88 3.21
#